data_AF-A0A8J6L6E2-F1
#
_entry.id   AF-A0A8J6L6E2-F1
#
_cell.length_a   1.000
_cell.length_b   1.000
_cell.length_c   1.000
_cell.angle_alpha   90.00
_cell.angle_beta   90.00
_cell.angle_gamma   90.00
#
_symmetry.space_group_name_H-M   'P 1'
#
loop_
_entity.id
_entity.type
_entity.pdbx_description
1 polymer ?
#
loop_
_entity_poly.entity_id
_entity_poly.type
_entity_poly.pdbx_seq_one_letter_code
_entity_poly.pdbx_strand_id
1 'polypeptide(L)'
;MVRDLCDGNLEGAEIGSTEITFTPEKIRGGIHTADTKTAGSVCLLMQVSMPCVLFAASPSELRLKGGTNAEMAPQIDYTMMVFKPIVEKFGFKFNCDVKMRGYYPKGGGEVVVRMSPVKQLDPINLTDRGSVAKIYGRAFVAGVLPLKVAKDMAAAAVRCIRKEIRDLYVNIQPLQEPRDQAFGNGSGIIIVAETSTGCLFAGSSLGKRGVNADKVGIEAAEMLLANLRHGGTVDEYLQDQAKFTVKKSEEEEDASKDTYIIECEGIGMTNPHL
;
A
#
# COMPACT_ATOMS: atom_id res chain seq x y z
N MET A 1 14.47 11.89 -7.52
CA MET A 1 13.07 12.24 -7.25
C MET A 1 12.92 13.24 -6.13
N VAL A 2 13.12 12.90 -4.84
CA VAL A 2 12.90 13.87 -3.73
C VAL A 2 13.74 15.14 -3.90
N ARG A 3 15.03 14.98 -4.24
CA ARG A 3 15.91 16.08 -4.67
C ARG A 3 15.25 17.00 -5.69
N ASP A 4 14.66 16.41 -6.73
CA ASP A 4 14.06 17.15 -7.84
C ASP A 4 12.72 17.80 -7.44
N LEU A 5 11.99 17.21 -6.48
CA LEU A 5 10.75 17.79 -5.94
C LEU A 5 10.98 19.09 -5.17
N CYS A 6 12.17 19.26 -4.58
CA CYS A 6 12.48 20.37 -3.70
C CYS A 6 13.69 21.21 -4.14
N ASP A 7 14.12 21.12 -5.40
CA ASP A 7 15.38 21.69 -5.90
C ASP A 7 16.60 21.46 -4.96
N GLY A 8 16.61 20.35 -4.23
CA GLY A 8 17.62 20.08 -3.22
C GLY A 8 18.98 19.72 -3.82
N ASN A 9 20.02 19.78 -2.99
CA ASN A 9 21.33 19.20 -3.30
C ASN A 9 21.43 17.79 -2.71
N LEU A 10 22.00 16.85 -3.47
CA LEU A 10 22.19 15.46 -3.04
C LEU A 10 23.58 14.99 -3.45
N GLU A 11 24.38 14.61 -2.45
CA GLU A 11 25.75 14.15 -2.60
C GLU A 11 25.88 12.70 -2.14
N GLY A 12 26.82 11.95 -2.74
CA GLY A 12 27.07 10.54 -2.39
C GLY A 12 26.00 9.55 -2.87
N ALA A 13 25.00 9.98 -3.66
CA ALA A 13 23.90 9.14 -4.12
C ALA A 13 24.26 8.29 -5.37
N GLU A 14 25.26 7.44 -5.23
CA GLU A 14 25.69 6.47 -6.24
C GLU A 14 25.54 5.02 -5.78
N ILE A 15 25.48 4.08 -6.73
CA ILE A 15 25.30 2.66 -6.42
C ILE A 15 26.51 2.16 -5.62
N GLY A 16 26.25 1.57 -4.45
CA GLY A 16 27.28 1.04 -3.56
C GLY A 16 27.76 2.05 -2.51
N SER A 17 27.31 3.31 -2.56
CA SER A 17 27.57 4.27 -1.50
C SER A 17 26.93 3.84 -0.18
N THR A 18 27.64 4.08 0.91
CA THR A 18 27.19 3.86 2.29
C THR A 18 26.81 5.16 3.01
N GLU A 19 26.99 6.31 2.36
CA GLU A 19 26.73 7.63 2.93
C GLU A 19 26.12 8.57 1.87
N ILE A 20 25.11 9.33 2.27
CA ILE A 20 24.52 10.38 1.45
C ILE A 20 24.35 11.65 2.27
N THR A 21 24.54 12.81 1.63
CA THR A 21 24.19 14.11 2.21
C THR A 21 23.08 14.73 1.39
N PHE A 22 21.96 15.07 2.04
CA PHE A 22 20.80 15.67 1.38
C PHE A 22 20.46 17.02 2.01
N THR A 23 20.49 18.07 1.20
CA THR A 23 20.12 19.44 1.60
C THR A 23 18.85 19.84 0.84
N PRO A 24 17.65 19.77 1.47
CA PRO A 24 16.40 20.13 0.80
C PRO A 24 16.25 21.65 0.64
N GLU A 25 15.56 22.08 -0.42
CA GLU A 25 15.07 23.46 -0.56
C GLU A 25 13.53 23.49 -0.68
N LYS A 26 12.99 24.42 -1.47
CA LYS A 26 11.55 24.65 -1.56
C LYS A 26 10.86 23.57 -2.39
N ILE A 27 9.82 22.96 -1.83
CA ILE A 27 8.98 21.98 -2.53
C ILE A 27 8.22 22.65 -3.68
N ARG A 28 8.26 22.03 -4.86
CA ARG A 28 7.55 22.47 -6.06
C ARG A 28 6.36 21.58 -6.38
N GLY A 29 5.23 22.21 -6.68
CA GLY A 29 4.13 21.54 -7.36
C GLY A 29 4.42 21.34 -8.86
N GLY A 30 3.44 20.81 -9.59
CA GLY A 30 3.54 20.54 -11.02
C GLY A 30 3.75 19.07 -11.36
N ILE A 31 4.29 18.79 -12.56
CA ILE A 31 4.44 17.42 -13.07
C ILE A 31 5.84 16.91 -12.76
N HIS A 32 5.92 15.79 -12.05
CA HIS A 32 7.15 15.15 -11.63
C HIS A 32 7.19 13.72 -12.15
N THR A 33 8.27 13.32 -12.83
CA THR A 33 8.42 11.96 -13.37
C THR A 33 9.57 11.24 -12.68
N ALA A 34 9.31 10.02 -12.23
CA ALA A 34 10.33 9.12 -11.70
C ALA A 34 10.22 7.76 -12.38
N ASP A 35 11.34 7.25 -12.86
CA ASP A 35 11.43 5.99 -13.59
C ASP A 35 12.58 5.17 -13.02
N THR A 36 12.24 4.02 -12.43
CA THR A 36 13.24 3.12 -11.83
C THR A 36 14.06 2.36 -12.88
N LYS A 37 13.70 2.47 -14.17
CA LYS A 37 14.30 1.77 -15.34
C LYS A 37 14.28 0.25 -15.25
N THR A 38 13.69 -0.28 -14.19
CA THR A 38 13.69 -1.69 -13.78
C THR A 38 12.34 -2.01 -13.12
N ALA A 39 12.25 -3.13 -12.41
CA ALA A 39 11.09 -3.48 -11.60
C ALA A 39 11.07 -2.81 -10.21
N GLY A 40 11.85 -1.75 -9.98
CA GLY A 40 11.81 -1.00 -8.73
C GLY A 40 10.41 -0.46 -8.44
N SER A 41 9.98 -0.54 -7.18
CA SER A 41 8.58 -0.32 -6.78
C SER A 41 8.11 1.12 -6.97
N VAL A 42 7.03 1.30 -7.73
CA VAL A 42 6.35 2.60 -7.84
C VAL A 42 5.65 2.99 -6.53
N CYS A 43 5.25 2.02 -5.70
CA CYS A 43 4.62 2.31 -4.41
C CYS A 43 5.61 2.92 -3.41
N LEU A 44 6.87 2.46 -3.40
CA LEU A 44 7.92 3.07 -2.58
C LEU A 44 8.27 4.49 -3.06
N LEU A 45 8.32 4.70 -4.38
CA LEU A 45 8.46 6.05 -4.95
C LEU A 45 7.30 6.95 -4.54
N MET A 46 6.07 6.43 -4.55
CA MET A 46 4.90 7.17 -4.10
C MET A 46 5.00 7.53 -2.61
N GLN A 47 5.36 6.58 -1.75
CA GLN A 47 5.47 6.80 -0.30
C GLN A 47 6.48 7.89 0.07
N VAL A 48 7.63 7.95 -0.63
CA VAL A 48 8.64 8.96 -0.34
C VAL A 48 8.28 10.34 -0.92
N SER A 49 7.55 10.38 -2.04
CA SER A 49 7.26 11.63 -2.75
C SER A 49 5.97 12.31 -2.31
N MET A 50 4.95 11.51 -1.96
CA MET A 50 3.62 11.99 -1.61
C MET A 50 3.63 12.97 -0.42
N PRO A 51 4.31 12.71 0.71
CA PRO A 51 4.40 13.67 1.81
C PRO A 51 5.00 15.01 1.37
N CYS A 52 5.98 15.02 0.45
CA CYS A 52 6.53 16.26 -0.07
C CYS A 52 5.47 17.05 -0.85
N VAL A 53 4.88 16.43 -1.88
CA VAL A 53 3.95 17.16 -2.77
C VAL A 53 2.61 17.52 -2.14
N LEU A 54 2.22 16.84 -1.06
CA LEU A 54 1.03 17.19 -0.28
C LEU A 54 1.19 18.56 0.41
N PHE A 55 2.43 18.95 0.73
CA PHE A 55 2.78 20.24 1.32
C PHE A 55 3.42 21.21 0.32
N ALA A 56 3.22 21.01 -0.99
CA ALA A 56 3.66 21.94 -2.02
C ALA A 56 2.83 23.24 -2.02
N ALA A 57 3.27 24.24 -2.80
CA ALA A 57 2.51 25.48 -3.01
C ALA A 57 1.41 25.36 -4.09
N SER A 58 1.41 24.29 -4.89
CA SER A 58 0.46 24.09 -6.00
C SER A 58 0.23 22.60 -6.29
N PRO A 59 -0.88 22.23 -6.98
CA PRO A 59 -1.21 20.84 -7.28
C PRO A 59 -0.08 20.09 -7.99
N SER A 60 0.01 18.78 -7.70
CA SER A 60 1.08 17.93 -8.20
C SER A 60 0.56 16.71 -8.94
N GLU A 61 1.28 16.32 -10.00
CA GLU A 61 1.10 15.09 -10.75
C GLU A 61 2.41 14.29 -10.72
N LEU A 62 2.39 13.13 -10.08
CA LEU A 62 3.51 12.19 -10.05
C LEU A 62 3.30 11.13 -11.12
N ARG A 63 4.23 11.01 -12.07
CA ARG A 63 4.29 9.95 -13.07
C ARG A 63 5.37 8.95 -12.67
N LEU A 64 4.95 7.82 -12.10
CA LEU A 64 5.84 6.83 -11.49
C LEU A 64 5.93 5.61 -12.40
N LYS A 65 7.14 5.24 -12.82
CA LYS A 65 7.41 4.12 -13.73
C LYS A 65 8.30 3.08 -13.06
N GLY A 66 7.93 1.81 -13.18
CA GLY A 66 8.62 0.71 -12.51
C GLY A 66 7.77 -0.54 -12.32
N GLY A 67 7.98 -1.28 -11.23
CA GLY A 67 7.12 -2.39 -10.83
C GLY A 67 5.90 -1.90 -10.03
N THR A 68 4.69 -2.30 -10.44
CA THR A 68 3.45 -2.06 -9.67
C THR A 68 3.23 -3.10 -8.59
N ASN A 69 3.81 -4.28 -8.77
CA ASN A 69 3.73 -5.42 -7.86
C ASN A 69 5.15 -6.00 -7.74
N ALA A 70 5.95 -5.41 -6.86
CA ALA A 70 7.33 -5.79 -6.61
C ALA A 70 7.45 -6.59 -5.30
N GLU A 71 8.46 -7.46 -5.20
CA GLU A 71 8.76 -8.15 -3.94
C GLU A 71 9.27 -7.14 -2.90
N MET A 72 9.03 -7.44 -1.61
CA MET A 72 9.45 -6.60 -0.47
C MET A 72 8.96 -5.15 -0.55
N ALA A 73 7.84 -4.92 -1.24
CA ALA A 73 7.19 -3.63 -1.35
C ALA A 73 5.67 -3.80 -1.42
N PRO A 74 4.89 -2.79 -1.00
CA PRO A 74 3.44 -2.83 -1.16
C PRO A 74 3.04 -2.97 -2.62
N GLN A 75 2.08 -3.86 -2.88
CA GLN A 75 1.44 -3.97 -4.18
C GLN A 75 0.58 -2.73 -4.45
N ILE A 76 0.45 -2.30 -5.71
CA ILE A 76 -0.38 -1.13 -6.04
C ILE A 76 -1.84 -1.28 -5.60
N ASP A 77 -2.36 -2.50 -5.55
CA ASP A 77 -3.70 -2.77 -5.06
C ASP A 77 -3.82 -2.53 -3.54
N TYR A 78 -2.76 -2.77 -2.76
CA TYR A 78 -2.74 -2.39 -1.34
C TYR A 78 -2.87 -0.88 -1.18
N THR A 79 -2.13 -0.13 -2.00
CA THR A 79 -2.24 1.34 -2.04
C THR A 79 -3.67 1.78 -2.28
N MET A 80 -4.36 1.16 -3.24
CA MET A 80 -5.72 1.55 -3.63
C MET A 80 -6.79 1.07 -2.65
N MET A 81 -6.63 -0.13 -2.09
CA MET A 81 -7.67 -0.80 -1.30
C MET A 81 -7.53 -0.58 0.20
N VAL A 82 -6.33 -0.23 0.70
CA VAL A 82 -6.04 -0.06 2.14
C VAL A 82 -5.48 1.32 2.43
N PHE A 83 -4.31 1.65 1.88
CA PHE A 83 -3.62 2.90 2.21
C PHE A 83 -4.48 4.13 1.87
N LYS A 84 -4.95 4.26 0.62
CA LYS A 84 -5.75 5.39 0.14
C LYS A 84 -6.99 5.65 1.01
N PRO A 85 -7.90 4.68 1.22
CA PRO A 85 -9.07 4.89 2.07
C PRO A 85 -8.76 5.37 3.50
N ILE A 86 -7.62 4.98 4.06
CA ILE A 86 -7.22 5.39 5.41
C ILE A 86 -6.57 6.77 5.39
N VAL A 87 -5.61 7.03 4.50
CA VAL A 87 -4.92 8.33 4.50
C VAL A 87 -5.84 9.47 4.08
N GLU A 88 -6.87 9.21 3.26
CA GLU A 88 -7.85 10.25 2.92
C GLU A 88 -8.72 10.68 4.12
N LYS A 89 -8.74 9.91 5.22
CA LYS A 89 -9.37 10.33 6.48
C LYS A 89 -8.61 11.49 7.14
N PHE A 90 -7.35 11.76 6.77
CA PHE A 90 -6.56 12.90 7.25
C PHE A 90 -6.91 14.23 6.53
N GLY A 91 -8.10 14.35 5.95
CA GLY A 91 -8.58 15.62 5.38
C GLY A 91 -8.10 15.92 3.96
N PHE A 92 -7.61 14.92 3.21
CA PHE A 92 -7.13 15.11 1.85
C PHE A 92 -7.61 14.02 0.89
N LYS A 93 -7.49 14.28 -0.42
CA LYS A 93 -7.80 13.30 -1.46
C LYS A 93 -6.72 13.25 -2.52
N PHE A 94 -6.50 12.07 -3.09
CA PHE A 94 -5.61 11.91 -4.24
C PHE A 94 -6.16 10.90 -5.23
N ASN A 95 -5.97 11.14 -6.52
CA ASN A 95 -6.25 10.15 -7.55
C ASN A 95 -4.99 9.32 -7.81
N CYS A 96 -5.16 8.02 -8.03
CA CYS A 96 -4.08 7.11 -8.36
C CYS A 96 -4.54 6.21 -9.50
N ASP A 97 -4.04 6.51 -10.70
CA ASP A 97 -4.40 5.83 -11.93
C ASP A 97 -3.31 4.83 -12.32
N VAL A 98 -3.63 3.54 -12.28
CA VAL A 98 -2.75 2.50 -12.82
C VAL A 98 -2.91 2.46 -14.34
N LYS A 99 -1.99 3.10 -15.07
CA LYS A 99 -2.01 3.13 -16.55
C LYS A 99 -1.47 1.83 -17.15
N MET A 100 -0.48 1.25 -16.50
CA MET A 100 0.14 -0.01 -16.91
C MET A 100 0.62 -0.75 -15.66
N ARG A 101 0.31 -2.04 -15.54
CA ARG A 101 0.91 -2.90 -14.52
C ARG A 101 2.28 -3.40 -14.98
N GLY A 102 3.23 -3.45 -14.06
CA GLY A 102 4.60 -3.85 -14.32
C GLY A 102 5.11 -4.85 -13.29
N TYR A 103 5.80 -5.88 -13.78
CA TYR A 103 6.25 -7.01 -12.95
C TYR A 103 7.75 -7.27 -13.11
N TYR A 104 8.34 -7.91 -12.10
CA TYR A 104 9.72 -8.37 -12.17
C TYR A 104 9.95 -9.34 -13.36
N PRO A 105 11.09 -9.29 -14.07
CA PRO A 105 12.27 -8.43 -13.83
C PRO A 105 12.24 -7.08 -14.54
N LYS A 106 11.39 -6.91 -15.56
CA LYS A 106 11.47 -5.74 -16.45
C LYS A 106 10.75 -4.51 -15.92
N GLY A 107 9.82 -4.65 -14.98
CA GLY A 107 8.95 -3.57 -14.55
C GLY A 107 7.98 -3.19 -15.66
N GLY A 108 8.11 -1.96 -16.19
CA GLY A 108 7.29 -1.46 -17.30
C GLY A 108 5.89 -0.98 -16.90
N GLY A 109 5.62 -0.89 -15.60
CA GLY A 109 4.41 -0.32 -15.06
C GLY A 109 4.47 1.20 -15.02
N GLU A 110 3.29 1.82 -15.02
CA GLU A 110 3.10 3.26 -14.97
C GLU A 110 1.89 3.60 -14.10
N VAL A 111 2.12 4.43 -13.09
CA VAL A 111 1.09 4.94 -12.19
C VAL A 111 1.14 6.47 -12.21
N VAL A 112 -0.04 7.09 -12.35
CA VAL A 112 -0.19 8.54 -12.30
C VAL A 112 -0.94 8.93 -11.04
N VAL A 113 -0.26 9.65 -10.14
CA VAL A 113 -0.84 10.12 -8.87
C VAL A 113 -1.09 11.62 -8.97
N ARG A 114 -2.30 12.08 -8.64
CA ARG A 114 -2.66 13.50 -8.66
C ARG A 114 -3.21 13.92 -7.31
N MET A 115 -2.69 15.01 -6.75
CA MET A 115 -3.15 15.53 -5.47
C MET A 115 -3.07 17.06 -5.44
N SER A 116 -3.95 17.67 -4.65
CA SER A 116 -3.92 19.10 -4.33
C SER A 116 -3.19 19.30 -3.00
N PRO A 117 -2.50 20.42 -2.80
CA PRO A 117 -1.81 20.64 -1.54
C PRO A 117 -2.80 20.88 -0.40
N VAL A 118 -2.37 20.55 0.81
CA VAL A 118 -3.14 20.72 2.04
C VAL A 118 -2.48 21.71 2.97
N LYS A 119 -3.32 22.47 3.69
CA LYS A 119 -2.82 23.40 4.71
C LYS A 119 -2.33 22.66 5.95
N GLN A 120 -3.05 21.62 6.34
CA GLN A 120 -2.74 20.76 7.46
C GLN A 120 -3.46 19.42 7.25
N LEU A 121 -3.02 18.39 7.97
CA LEU A 121 -3.71 17.11 8.03
C LEU A 121 -4.64 17.08 9.24
N ASP A 122 -5.80 16.46 9.06
CA ASP A 122 -6.73 16.22 10.16
C ASP A 122 -6.30 14.96 10.94
N PRO A 123 -6.28 15.00 12.28
CA PRO A 123 -6.00 13.80 13.06
C PRO A 123 -7.14 12.79 12.87
N ILE A 124 -6.79 11.50 12.86
CA ILE A 124 -7.75 10.40 12.81
C ILE A 124 -7.68 9.57 14.08
N ASN A 125 -8.82 9.04 14.51
CA ASN A 125 -8.90 8.15 15.66
C ASN A 125 -9.31 6.75 15.19
N LEU A 126 -8.42 5.77 15.39
CA LEU A 126 -8.64 4.36 15.06
C LEU A 126 -8.41 3.53 16.34
N THR A 127 -9.31 3.64 17.31
CA THR A 127 -9.24 2.92 18.59
C THR A 127 -10.09 1.66 18.64
N ASP A 128 -11.26 1.68 18.01
CA ASP A 128 -12.14 0.52 17.95
C ASP A 128 -11.97 -0.25 16.64
N ARG A 129 -11.49 -1.49 16.74
CA ARG A 129 -11.34 -2.42 15.60
C ARG A 129 -12.69 -2.94 15.12
N GLY A 130 -13.68 -3.07 15.99
CA GLY A 130 -14.92 -3.78 15.70
C GLY A 130 -14.71 -5.25 15.28
N SER A 131 -15.72 -5.80 14.62
CA SER A 131 -15.72 -7.17 14.08
C SER A 131 -15.49 -7.18 12.57
N VAL A 132 -14.86 -8.22 12.05
CA VAL A 132 -14.70 -8.38 10.59
C VAL A 132 -16.08 -8.51 9.93
N ALA A 133 -16.42 -7.57 9.05
CA ALA A 133 -17.72 -7.46 8.40
C ALA A 133 -17.73 -8.12 7.01
N LYS A 134 -16.62 -8.08 6.28
CA LYS A 134 -16.46 -8.75 4.98
C LYS A 134 -14.99 -8.97 4.64
N ILE A 135 -14.73 -9.99 3.84
CA ILE A 135 -13.41 -10.23 3.24
C ILE A 135 -13.56 -10.23 1.73
N TYR A 136 -12.72 -9.47 1.06
CA TYR A 136 -12.74 -9.35 -0.40
C TYR A 136 -11.33 -9.19 -0.94
N GLY A 137 -11.14 -9.41 -2.23
CA GLY A 137 -9.81 -9.33 -2.81
C GLY A 137 -9.79 -9.60 -4.30
N ARG A 138 -8.58 -9.65 -4.84
CA ARG A 138 -8.34 -10.05 -6.22
C ARG A 138 -7.15 -10.98 -6.29
N ALA A 139 -7.27 -12.02 -7.11
CA ALA A 139 -6.17 -12.85 -7.55
C ALA A 139 -5.97 -12.59 -9.04
N PHE A 140 -4.78 -12.20 -9.46
CA PHE A 140 -4.53 -11.75 -10.83
C PHE A 140 -3.46 -12.60 -11.52
N VAL A 141 -3.57 -12.65 -12.84
CA VAL A 141 -2.52 -13.10 -13.75
C VAL A 141 -2.38 -12.10 -14.90
N ALA A 142 -1.18 -11.97 -15.44
CA ALA A 142 -0.85 -11.09 -16.55
C ALA A 142 0.03 -11.82 -17.57
N GLY A 143 0.03 -11.30 -18.80
CA GLY A 143 0.81 -11.85 -19.91
C GLY A 143 0.31 -13.23 -20.35
N VAL A 144 1.20 -14.21 -20.43
CA VAL A 144 0.89 -15.56 -20.94
C VAL A 144 0.39 -16.53 -19.85
N LEU A 145 0.34 -16.09 -18.60
CA LEU A 145 -0.09 -16.94 -17.48
C LEU A 145 -1.59 -17.24 -17.58
N PRO A 146 -2.01 -18.51 -17.42
CA PRO A 146 -3.41 -18.88 -17.57
C PRO A 146 -4.25 -18.42 -16.37
N LEU A 147 -5.48 -17.97 -16.62
CA LEU A 147 -6.46 -17.57 -15.60
C LEU A 147 -6.67 -18.63 -14.50
N LYS A 148 -6.43 -19.90 -14.80
CA LYS A 148 -6.47 -20.99 -13.81
C LYS A 148 -5.56 -20.72 -12.60
N VAL A 149 -4.37 -20.14 -12.80
CA VAL A 149 -3.45 -19.81 -11.69
C VAL A 149 -4.08 -18.82 -10.71
N ALA A 150 -4.82 -17.81 -11.20
CA ALA A 150 -5.57 -16.89 -10.34
C ALA A 150 -6.72 -17.59 -9.60
N LYS A 151 -7.43 -18.50 -10.26
CA LYS A 151 -8.51 -19.30 -9.64
C LYS A 151 -7.97 -20.20 -8.53
N ASP A 152 -6.84 -20.85 -8.76
CA ASP A 152 -6.19 -21.75 -7.81
C ASP A 152 -5.71 -20.95 -6.57
N MET A 153 -5.06 -19.79 -6.77
CA MET A 153 -4.72 -18.85 -5.67
C MET A 153 -5.94 -18.45 -4.84
N ALA A 154 -7.01 -17.98 -5.50
CA ALA A 154 -8.23 -17.55 -4.81
C ALA A 154 -8.89 -18.69 -4.03
N ALA A 155 -9.00 -19.88 -4.64
CA ALA A 155 -9.59 -21.05 -3.99
C ALA A 155 -8.77 -21.49 -2.76
N ALA A 156 -7.44 -21.51 -2.87
CA ALA A 156 -6.56 -21.86 -1.75
C ALA A 156 -6.66 -20.85 -0.60
N ALA A 157 -6.69 -19.55 -0.91
CA ALA A 157 -6.89 -18.49 0.05
C ALA A 157 -8.22 -18.62 0.80
N VAL A 158 -9.34 -18.82 0.08
CA VAL A 158 -10.67 -19.02 0.68
C VAL A 158 -10.68 -20.23 1.60
N ARG A 159 -10.06 -21.35 1.19
CA ARG A 159 -9.95 -22.55 2.05
C ARG A 159 -9.15 -22.29 3.32
N CYS A 160 -8.07 -21.51 3.24
CA CYS A 160 -7.27 -21.12 4.41
C CYS A 160 -8.08 -20.24 5.36
N ILE A 161 -8.68 -19.16 4.88
CA ILE A 161 -9.49 -18.22 5.68
C ILE A 161 -10.64 -18.95 6.39
N ARG A 162 -11.33 -19.87 5.71
CA ARG A 162 -12.46 -20.63 6.26
C ARG A 162 -12.11 -21.56 7.42
N LYS A 163 -10.82 -21.83 7.67
CA LYS A 163 -10.41 -22.59 8.86
C LYS A 163 -10.70 -21.82 10.15
N GLU A 164 -10.59 -20.50 10.11
CA GLU A 164 -10.79 -19.60 11.27
C GLU A 164 -12.07 -18.77 11.16
N ILE A 165 -12.44 -18.32 9.95
CA ILE A 165 -13.59 -17.45 9.72
C ILE A 165 -14.61 -18.21 8.85
N ARG A 166 -15.55 -18.90 9.49
CA ARG A 166 -16.47 -19.83 8.82
C ARG A 166 -17.68 -19.16 8.17
N ASP A 167 -18.32 -18.24 8.88
CA ASP A 167 -19.65 -17.72 8.54
C ASP A 167 -19.62 -16.33 7.89
N LEU A 168 -18.48 -15.94 7.34
CA LEU A 168 -18.32 -14.65 6.68
C LEU A 168 -18.32 -14.77 5.15
N TYR A 169 -18.90 -13.78 4.49
CA TYR A 169 -18.77 -13.65 3.05
C TYR A 169 -17.32 -13.34 2.66
N VAL A 170 -16.73 -14.22 1.85
CA VAL A 170 -15.37 -14.08 1.30
C VAL A 170 -15.46 -14.05 -0.23
N ASN A 171 -15.08 -12.93 -0.84
CA ASN A 171 -15.10 -12.75 -2.30
C ASN A 171 -13.74 -12.33 -2.85
N ILE A 172 -12.97 -13.30 -3.34
CA ILE A 172 -11.69 -13.06 -4.00
C ILE A 172 -11.88 -13.28 -5.50
N GLN A 173 -11.83 -12.19 -6.28
CA GLN A 173 -12.07 -12.24 -7.72
C GLN A 173 -10.82 -12.70 -8.48
N PRO A 174 -10.85 -13.85 -9.19
CA PRO A 174 -9.80 -14.21 -10.11
C PRO A 174 -9.92 -13.39 -11.40
N LEU A 175 -8.82 -12.84 -11.90
CA LEU A 175 -8.82 -11.99 -13.09
C LEU A 175 -7.57 -12.17 -13.95
N GLN A 176 -7.76 -11.86 -15.23
CA GLN A 176 -6.70 -11.74 -16.22
C GLN A 176 -6.51 -10.25 -16.52
N GLU A 177 -5.32 -9.71 -16.30
CA GLU A 177 -5.01 -8.35 -16.68
C GLU A 177 -5.07 -8.21 -18.21
N PRO A 178 -5.73 -7.16 -18.73
CA PRO A 178 -5.75 -6.87 -20.16
C PRO A 178 -4.33 -6.72 -20.73
N ARG A 179 -4.12 -7.18 -21.95
CA ARG A 179 -2.78 -7.16 -22.60
C ARG A 179 -2.26 -5.75 -22.85
N ASP A 180 -3.15 -4.78 -22.99
CA ASP A 180 -2.88 -3.35 -23.17
C ASP A 180 -2.73 -2.60 -21.83
N GLN A 181 -2.92 -3.28 -20.69
CA GLN A 181 -2.85 -2.70 -19.34
C GLN A 181 -1.83 -3.41 -18.44
N ALA A 182 -1.10 -4.39 -18.95
CA ALA A 182 -0.02 -5.06 -18.22
C ALA A 182 1.18 -5.39 -19.11
N PHE A 183 2.38 -5.05 -18.64
CA PHE A 183 3.63 -5.39 -19.28
C PHE A 183 4.31 -6.58 -18.60
N GLY A 184 4.63 -7.61 -19.40
CA GLY A 184 5.27 -8.83 -18.93
C GLY A 184 4.31 -9.84 -18.32
N ASN A 185 4.88 -10.84 -17.64
CA ASN A 185 4.13 -11.89 -16.96
C ASN A 185 4.18 -11.62 -15.46
N GLY A 186 3.04 -11.76 -14.79
CA GLY A 186 2.96 -11.60 -13.35
C GLY A 186 1.72 -12.27 -12.82
N SER A 187 1.78 -12.74 -11.58
CA SER A 187 0.61 -13.23 -10.88
C SER A 187 0.72 -12.89 -9.41
N GLY A 188 -0.41 -12.79 -8.73
CA GLY A 188 -0.44 -12.51 -7.32
C GLY A 188 -1.85 -12.44 -6.79
N ILE A 189 -1.94 -12.17 -5.51
CA ILE A 189 -3.20 -12.09 -4.79
C ILE A 189 -3.08 -11.03 -3.70
N ILE A 190 -4.15 -10.27 -3.52
CA ILE A 190 -4.37 -9.40 -2.36
C ILE A 190 -5.75 -9.68 -1.81
N ILE A 191 -5.83 -9.76 -0.49
CA ILE A 191 -7.03 -10.04 0.28
C ILE A 191 -7.14 -8.97 1.35
N VAL A 192 -8.32 -8.37 1.49
CA VAL A 192 -8.61 -7.30 2.43
C VAL A 192 -9.77 -7.73 3.32
N ALA A 193 -9.60 -7.58 4.62
CA ALA A 193 -10.67 -7.64 5.60
C ALA A 193 -11.09 -6.22 5.96
N GLU A 194 -12.40 -5.94 5.86
CA GLU A 194 -13.01 -4.70 6.34
C GLU A 194 -13.84 -5.02 7.58
N THR A 195 -13.67 -4.20 8.60
CA THR A 195 -14.37 -4.33 9.88
C THR A 195 -15.59 -3.41 9.97
N SER A 196 -16.45 -3.64 10.95
CA SER A 196 -17.64 -2.82 11.22
C SER A 196 -17.34 -1.34 11.53
N THR A 197 -16.12 -1.02 11.95
CA THR A 197 -15.67 0.35 12.25
C THR A 197 -14.87 0.97 11.10
N GLY A 198 -14.70 0.25 9.99
CA GLY A 198 -13.98 0.73 8.82
C GLY A 198 -12.44 0.65 8.94
N CYS A 199 -11.92 -0.19 9.84
CA CYS A 199 -10.54 -0.66 9.78
C CYS A 199 -10.34 -1.62 8.61
N LEU A 200 -9.16 -1.55 8.00
CA LEU A 200 -8.77 -2.32 6.83
C LEU A 200 -7.46 -3.05 7.11
N PHE A 201 -7.45 -4.36 6.85
CA PHE A 201 -6.28 -5.22 6.99
C PHE A 201 -6.06 -5.97 5.69
N ALA A 202 -4.82 -6.10 5.24
CA ALA A 202 -4.52 -6.91 4.07
C ALA A 202 -3.56 -8.06 4.33
N GLY A 203 -3.65 -9.04 3.45
CA GLY A 203 -2.60 -10.01 3.20
C GLY A 203 -2.39 -10.14 1.69
N SER A 204 -1.14 -10.26 1.26
CA SER A 204 -0.81 -10.35 -0.16
C SER A 204 0.40 -11.25 -0.42
N SER A 205 0.44 -11.86 -1.60
CA SER A 205 1.60 -12.61 -2.08
C SER A 205 1.70 -12.52 -3.60
N LEU A 206 2.91 -12.70 -4.12
CA LEU A 206 3.22 -12.69 -5.54
C LEU A 206 3.66 -14.08 -5.99
N GLY A 207 3.21 -14.47 -7.18
CA GLY A 207 3.64 -15.71 -7.80
C GLY A 207 5.10 -15.62 -8.24
N LYS A 208 5.84 -16.70 -8.00
CA LYS A 208 7.23 -16.85 -8.41
C LYS A 208 7.38 -18.10 -9.26
N ARG A 209 8.38 -18.10 -10.15
CA ARG A 209 8.67 -19.28 -10.98
C ARG A 209 8.98 -20.48 -10.09
N GLY A 210 8.29 -21.60 -10.33
CA GLY A 210 8.47 -22.84 -9.56
C GLY A 210 7.67 -22.90 -8.25
N VAL A 211 6.92 -21.86 -7.89
CA VAL A 211 6.04 -21.86 -6.73
C VAL A 211 4.60 -22.18 -7.15
N ASN A 212 3.95 -23.08 -6.41
CA ASN A 212 2.56 -23.47 -6.67
C ASN A 212 1.59 -22.31 -6.33
N ALA A 213 0.60 -22.08 -7.20
CA ALA A 213 -0.47 -21.10 -7.00
C ALA A 213 -1.18 -21.27 -5.64
N ASP A 214 -1.43 -22.49 -5.20
CA ASP A 214 -2.05 -22.76 -3.91
C ASP A 214 -1.22 -22.19 -2.74
N LYS A 215 0.11 -22.32 -2.83
CA LYS A 215 1.03 -21.78 -1.81
C LYS A 215 0.94 -20.25 -1.75
N VAL A 216 0.92 -19.58 -2.89
CA VAL A 216 0.77 -18.11 -2.98
C VAL A 216 -0.55 -17.66 -2.36
N GLY A 217 -1.65 -18.37 -2.65
CA GLY A 217 -2.95 -18.12 -2.04
C GLY A 217 -2.96 -18.29 -0.52
N ILE A 218 -2.32 -19.36 -0.03
CA ILE A 218 -2.19 -19.64 1.42
C ILE A 218 -1.34 -18.57 2.11
N GLU A 219 -0.19 -18.19 1.53
CA GLU A 219 0.70 -17.16 2.10
C GLU A 219 -0.04 -15.83 2.30
N ALA A 220 -0.80 -15.39 1.30
CA ALA A 220 -1.59 -14.15 1.41
C ALA A 220 -2.70 -14.27 2.46
N ALA A 221 -3.36 -15.42 2.56
CA ALA A 221 -4.39 -15.65 3.57
C ALA A 221 -3.81 -15.70 4.99
N GLU A 222 -2.68 -16.38 5.20
CA GLU A 222 -2.01 -16.42 6.51
C GLU A 222 -1.49 -15.05 6.92
N MET A 223 -0.98 -14.23 5.98
CA MET A 223 -0.62 -12.84 6.26
C MET A 223 -1.83 -12.03 6.75
N LEU A 224 -2.98 -12.15 6.08
CA LEU A 224 -4.21 -11.48 6.51
C LEU A 224 -4.64 -11.96 7.90
N LEU A 225 -4.65 -13.27 8.14
CA LEU A 225 -5.04 -13.84 9.43
C LEU A 225 -4.08 -13.44 10.54
N ALA A 226 -2.77 -13.37 10.27
CA ALA A 226 -1.78 -12.87 11.23
C ALA A 226 -2.07 -11.41 11.63
N ASN A 227 -2.35 -10.54 10.65
CA ASN A 227 -2.75 -9.15 10.90
C ASN A 227 -4.04 -9.05 11.74
N LEU A 228 -5.03 -9.91 11.48
CA LEU A 228 -6.27 -9.95 12.26
C LEU A 228 -6.07 -10.46 13.69
N ARG A 229 -5.21 -11.49 13.87
CA ARG A 229 -4.89 -12.08 15.18
C ARG A 229 -4.13 -11.09 16.07
N HIS A 230 -3.36 -10.17 15.48
CA HIS A 230 -2.56 -9.19 16.23
C HIS A 230 -3.42 -8.26 17.12
N GLY A 231 -4.69 -8.02 16.79
CA GLY A 231 -5.61 -7.30 17.68
C GLY A 231 -5.74 -5.79 17.43
N GLY A 232 -4.80 -5.18 16.71
CA GLY A 232 -4.79 -3.73 16.43
C GLY A 232 -5.85 -3.27 15.42
N THR A 233 -5.90 -1.96 15.15
CA THR A 233 -6.86 -1.32 14.23
C THR A 233 -6.30 -1.06 12.82
N VAL A 234 -5.03 -1.39 12.60
CA VAL A 234 -4.32 -1.29 11.32
C VAL A 234 -3.34 -2.48 11.17
N ASP A 235 -3.01 -2.86 9.94
CA ASP A 235 -2.01 -3.89 9.66
C ASP A 235 -0.55 -3.39 9.76
N GLU A 236 0.41 -4.32 9.79
CA GLU A 236 1.84 -4.03 9.96
C GLU A 236 2.40 -3.01 8.96
N TYR A 237 1.88 -2.99 7.73
CA TYR A 237 2.38 -2.11 6.67
C TYR A 237 1.81 -0.71 6.80
N LEU A 238 0.54 -0.60 7.22
CA LEU A 238 -0.11 0.69 7.43
C LEU A 238 0.49 1.41 8.64
N GLN A 239 0.95 0.68 9.66
CA GLN A 239 1.67 1.22 10.83
C GLN A 239 2.89 2.06 10.41
N ASP A 240 3.73 1.52 9.53
CA ASP A 240 4.92 2.20 9.02
C ASP A 240 4.56 3.36 8.09
N GLN A 241 3.60 3.14 7.17
CA GLN A 241 3.30 4.10 6.09
C GLN A 241 2.68 5.41 6.56
N ALA A 242 1.92 5.39 7.66
CA ALA A 242 1.28 6.57 8.20
C ALA A 242 1.88 6.99 9.57
N LYS A 243 3.03 6.42 9.96
CA LYS A 243 3.77 6.71 11.22
C LYS A 243 2.82 6.94 12.40
N PHE A 244 2.01 5.92 12.66
CA PHE A 244 1.11 5.90 13.80
C PHE A 244 1.89 5.77 15.11
N THR A 245 1.63 6.64 16.09
CA THR A 245 2.11 6.42 17.46
C THR A 245 1.10 5.52 18.17
N VAL A 246 1.55 4.35 18.59
CA VAL A 246 0.72 3.37 19.30
C VAL A 246 0.99 3.53 20.82
N LYS A 247 0.01 4.00 21.59
CA LYS A 247 0.07 4.09 23.05
C LYS A 247 -0.82 3.01 23.68
N LYS A 248 -0.39 2.40 24.78
CA LYS A 248 -1.24 1.46 25.53
C LYS A 248 -2.35 2.27 26.23
N SER A 249 -3.62 1.83 26.13
CA SER A 249 -4.71 2.46 26.87
C SER A 249 -4.46 2.30 28.37
N GLU A 250 -4.48 3.40 29.14
CA GLU A 250 -4.36 3.37 30.61
C GLU A 250 -5.71 3.11 31.30
N GLU A 251 -6.81 3.13 30.55
CA GLU A 251 -8.16 2.87 31.06
C GLU A 251 -8.60 1.46 30.66
N GLU A 252 -8.46 0.47 31.55
CA GLU A 252 -9.45 -0.62 31.78
C GLU A 252 -9.07 -1.61 32.92
N GLU A 253 -10.09 -2.11 33.61
CA GLU A 253 -10.05 -3.03 34.78
C GLU A 253 -9.86 -4.52 34.43
N ASP A 254 -9.81 -4.90 33.15
CA ASP A 254 -9.69 -6.30 32.69
C ASP A 254 -8.29 -6.58 32.10
N ALA A 255 -7.44 -7.23 32.90
CA ALA A 255 -6.05 -7.56 32.57
C ALA A 255 -5.87 -8.60 31.43
N SER A 256 -6.96 -9.05 30.79
CA SER A 256 -6.91 -10.09 29.74
C SER A 256 -6.85 -9.57 28.30
N LYS A 257 -6.99 -8.25 28.08
CA LYS A 257 -6.91 -7.64 26.74
C LYS A 257 -6.01 -6.40 26.76
N ASP A 258 -4.88 -6.47 26.08
CA ASP A 258 -4.08 -5.28 25.80
C ASP A 258 -4.76 -4.46 24.68
N THR A 259 -5.43 -3.37 25.05
CA THR A 259 -5.98 -2.40 24.10
C THR A 259 -4.94 -1.31 23.82
N TYR A 260 -4.60 -1.13 22.55
CA TYR A 260 -3.65 -0.12 22.09
C TYR A 260 -4.39 1.00 21.35
N ILE A 261 -4.18 2.24 21.79
CA ILE A 261 -4.66 3.46 21.15
C ILE A 261 -3.67 3.83 20.05
N ILE A 262 -4.17 3.96 18.82
CA ILE A 262 -3.39 4.50 17.71
C ILE A 262 -3.65 6.00 17.61
N GLU A 263 -2.71 6.81 18.11
CA GLU A 263 -2.67 8.25 17.92
C GLU A 263 -1.71 8.58 16.79
N CYS A 264 -2.22 9.16 15.71
CA CYS A 264 -1.34 9.84 14.77
C CYS A 264 -1.01 11.22 15.35
N GLU A 265 0.08 11.34 16.12
CA GLU A 265 0.63 12.64 16.49
C GLU A 265 1.19 13.32 15.24
N GLY A 266 0.30 14.03 14.53
CA GLY A 266 0.75 15.11 13.69
C GLY A 266 1.39 16.15 14.61
N ILE A 267 2.72 16.24 14.62
CA ILE A 267 3.38 17.51 14.94
C ILE A 267 2.63 18.52 14.08
N GLY A 268 2.02 19.56 14.67
CA GLY A 268 1.09 20.48 13.99
C GLY A 268 1.72 21.23 12.81
N MET A 269 2.10 20.50 11.77
CA MET A 269 2.80 20.93 10.60
C MET A 269 1.77 21.60 9.72
N THR A 270 1.75 22.93 9.84
CA THR A 270 1.01 23.78 8.92
C THR A 270 1.88 23.97 7.69
N ASN A 271 1.31 23.77 6.51
CA ASN A 271 1.94 24.10 5.24
C ASN A 271 2.15 25.63 5.17
N PRO A 272 3.39 26.13 5.21
CA PRO A 272 3.64 27.57 5.18
C PRO A 272 3.38 28.19 3.79
N HIS A 273 3.03 27.38 2.79
CA HIS A 273 2.77 27.83 1.43
C HIS A 273 1.28 28.07 1.13
N LEU A 274 0.37 27.82 2.08
CA LEU A 274 -1.08 28.00 1.94
C LEU A 274 -1.69 28.90 3.00
#